data_AF-A0AAV6U2B5-F1
#
_entry.id   AF-A0AAV6U2B5-F1
#
_cell.length_a   1.000
_cell.length_b   1.000
_cell.length_c   1.000
_cell.angle_alpha   90.00
_cell.angle_beta   90.00
_cell.angle_gamma   90.00
#
_symmetry.space_group_name_H-M   'P 1'
#
loop_
_entity.id
_entity.type
_entity.pdbx_description
1 polymer ?
#
loop_
_entity_poly.entity_id
_entity_poly.type
_entity_poly.pdbx_seq_one_letter_code
_entity_poly.pdbx_strand_id
1 'polypeptide(L)'
;MEANLSNDTLKYYPFQGYNLYLLPKYRQVASGILVGVKNTLTTDFKICKEMGETVDKSEISAINVWKEGTFFKIYALYIPPASKPDLSILDISRKTIVIGDMNAHSVRWGYRDRNAAGVEMEDLLDSSILELIYDPNDPPTFIHYNGSCSTPDLLCVSSDLSASTNRRVVSDTGSGHPQVIASIGVAGEKRRTGPPPMKSWNFKKADWERFEYLTEEKLHIGRFNLSNHPSKIISEINKEILTCAKLSIPRGKVKEFNCFWSKDLEGIKIKGNRDRLRRKAELTKNPKDVTSWRRQVAVMKKSVLEAKRKAFDEFISTVDYKKDNLRTYKFISSLHNKKTSCRKEPINYGDKRLTSDEDIANAFARSYAQTQRKGIFARKMERHLKKSRRLKTSNMNEEKSIFLYEKLIRLGDPFWANYQIHTRNLKTQCGFIQKVFDILQDDQLHENPQRIMKPINPLEIYEVEFNLNLLNKICKRDTAPQVLRCSALETIYSVYPEEDWLHVYTDGSYSESCASAGSGVFSKLFFFSASAGKNRTAFDGEVEAIRIALEKLLDCLQKFQKVVLLSDSQAAIQAIGSSEAPLSAEKNSNNLDGLKVVLAANFTLKYKEKHF
;
A
#
# COMPACT_ATOMS: atom_id res chain seq x y z
N MET A 1 10.08 -24.18 -1.50
CA MET A 1 8.80 -24.05 -0.79
C MET A 1 7.99 -25.23 -1.25
N GLU A 2 7.64 -26.15 -0.36
CA GLU A 2 6.89 -27.36 -0.74
C GLU A 2 5.43 -26.97 -0.99
N ALA A 3 4.80 -27.60 -1.97
CA ALA A 3 3.42 -27.36 -2.42
C ALA A 3 2.35 -27.83 -1.41
N ASN A 4 2.63 -27.72 -0.11
CA ASN A 4 1.77 -28.17 0.98
C ASN A 4 1.27 -26.97 1.79
N LEU A 5 0.84 -25.91 1.11
CA LEU A 5 0.27 -24.72 1.75
C LEU A 5 -1.25 -24.83 1.73
N SER A 6 -1.87 -24.65 2.90
CA SER A 6 -3.30 -24.33 3.04
C SER A 6 -3.49 -22.82 3.17
N ASN A 7 -4.73 -22.34 2.97
CA ASN A 7 -5.08 -20.93 3.20
C ASN A 7 -4.69 -20.47 4.62
N ASP A 8 -4.86 -21.33 5.62
CA ASP A 8 -4.50 -21.02 7.01
C ASP A 8 -2.99 -20.87 7.21
N THR A 9 -2.20 -21.65 6.47
CA THR A 9 -0.74 -21.59 6.55
C THR A 9 -0.16 -20.46 5.70
N LEU A 10 -0.85 -20.02 4.65
CA LEU A 10 -0.38 -19.00 3.70
C LEU A 10 -0.02 -17.69 4.40
N LYS A 11 -0.72 -17.35 5.50
CA LYS A 11 -0.43 -16.19 6.34
C LYS A 11 0.97 -16.22 6.97
N TYR A 12 1.63 -17.37 7.06
CA TYR A 12 3.00 -17.51 7.57
C TYR A 12 4.08 -17.43 6.48
N TYR A 13 3.69 -17.31 5.20
CA TYR A 13 4.61 -17.22 4.06
C TYR A 13 4.51 -15.86 3.34
N PRO A 14 4.75 -14.72 4.03
CA PRO A 14 4.67 -13.41 3.39
C PRO A 14 5.81 -13.23 2.39
N PHE A 15 5.46 -13.00 1.12
CA PHE A 15 6.41 -12.52 0.13
C PHE A 15 6.31 -11.01 0.03
N GLN A 16 7.31 -10.30 0.56
CA GLN A 16 7.29 -8.85 0.61
C GLN A 16 7.11 -8.24 -0.79
N GLY A 17 6.08 -7.42 -0.96
CA GLY A 17 5.76 -6.77 -2.23
C GLY A 17 4.91 -7.61 -3.19
N TYR A 18 4.43 -8.79 -2.76
CA TYR A 18 3.56 -9.68 -3.53
C TYR A 18 2.28 -10.05 -2.77
N ASN A 19 1.17 -10.05 -3.49
CA ASN A 19 -0.10 -10.63 -3.10
C ASN A 19 -0.09 -12.08 -3.55
N LEU A 20 -0.39 -12.99 -2.63
CA LEU A 20 -0.38 -14.43 -2.88
C LEU A 20 -1.81 -14.94 -3.07
N TYR A 21 -1.97 -15.76 -4.10
CA TYR A 21 -3.19 -16.48 -4.41
C TYR A 21 -2.86 -17.98 -4.47
N LEU A 22 -3.76 -18.79 -3.94
CA LEU A 22 -3.55 -20.22 -3.78
C LEU A 22 -4.74 -20.96 -4.37
N LEU A 23 -4.46 -21.87 -5.31
CA LEU A 23 -5.32 -23.00 -5.63
C LEU A 23 -4.89 -24.13 -4.67
N PRO A 24 -5.70 -24.47 -3.66
CA PRO A 24 -5.30 -25.40 -2.62
C PRO A 24 -5.20 -26.83 -3.15
N LYS A 25 -4.39 -27.63 -2.48
CA LYS A 25 -4.21 -29.05 -2.81
C LYS A 25 -5.50 -29.84 -2.56
N TYR A 26 -5.88 -30.71 -3.50
CA TYR A 26 -7.02 -31.62 -3.32
C TYR A 26 -6.65 -32.92 -2.57
N ARG A 27 -5.47 -33.52 -2.83
CA ARG A 27 -5.00 -34.79 -2.20
C ARG A 27 -3.56 -34.70 -1.69
N GLN A 28 -3.21 -35.49 -0.66
CA GLN A 28 -1.97 -35.37 0.14
C GLN A 28 -0.60 -35.37 -0.58
N VAL A 29 -0.44 -35.77 -1.85
CA VAL A 29 0.93 -36.06 -2.38
C VAL A 29 1.48 -35.03 -3.39
N ALA A 30 0.77 -34.51 -4.39
CA ALA A 30 1.35 -33.51 -5.33
C ALA A 30 0.31 -32.72 -6.15
N SER A 31 -0.25 -31.66 -5.58
CA SER A 31 -1.17 -30.74 -6.26
C SER A 31 -1.17 -29.37 -5.56
N GLY A 32 -1.69 -28.34 -6.23
CA GLY A 32 -1.80 -26.97 -5.74
C GLY A 32 -0.93 -25.98 -6.51
N ILE A 33 -1.49 -24.80 -6.81
CA ILE A 33 -0.83 -23.72 -7.54
C ILE A 33 -0.73 -22.49 -6.64
N LEU A 34 0.49 -22.01 -6.41
CA LEU A 34 0.73 -20.74 -5.71
C LEU A 34 1.12 -19.67 -6.72
N VAL A 35 0.35 -18.58 -6.77
CA VAL A 35 0.62 -17.43 -7.63
C VAL A 35 0.94 -16.20 -6.80
N GLY A 36 2.11 -15.60 -7.04
CA GLY A 36 2.49 -14.33 -6.44
C GLY A 36 2.43 -13.20 -7.46
N VAL A 37 1.60 -12.18 -7.21
CA VAL A 37 1.53 -10.99 -8.07
C VAL A 37 1.98 -9.75 -7.32
N LYS A 38 2.79 -8.88 -7.95
CA LYS A 38 3.28 -7.67 -7.29
C LYS A 38 2.13 -6.77 -6.83
N ASN A 39 2.23 -6.23 -5.61
CA ASN A 39 1.22 -5.38 -4.98
C ASN A 39 0.89 -4.10 -5.75
N THR A 40 1.78 -3.68 -6.65
CA THR A 40 1.59 -2.50 -7.49
C THR A 40 0.63 -2.74 -8.66
N LEU A 41 0.34 -3.99 -8.99
CA LEU A 41 -0.52 -4.37 -10.09
C LEU A 41 -1.95 -4.59 -9.58
N THR A 42 -2.92 -4.19 -10.39
CA THR A 42 -4.33 -4.51 -10.16
C THR A 42 -4.58 -5.92 -10.67
N THR A 43 -5.21 -6.77 -9.85
CA THR A 43 -5.38 -8.18 -10.15
C THR A 43 -6.73 -8.73 -9.72
N ASP A 44 -7.18 -9.75 -10.44
CA ASP A 44 -8.36 -10.55 -10.14
C ASP A 44 -8.00 -12.03 -10.36
N PHE A 45 -8.11 -12.84 -9.32
CA PHE A 45 -7.71 -14.25 -9.32
C PHE A 45 -8.96 -15.13 -9.26
N LYS A 46 -9.03 -16.11 -10.16
CA LYS A 46 -10.14 -17.04 -10.26
C LYS A 46 -9.63 -18.46 -10.37
N ILE A 47 -10.19 -19.37 -9.58
CA ILE A 47 -9.98 -20.80 -9.76
C ILE A 47 -10.93 -21.25 -10.87
N CYS A 48 -10.36 -21.79 -11.95
CA CYS A 48 -11.14 -22.28 -13.09
C CYS A 48 -11.47 -23.75 -12.93
N LYS A 49 -10.50 -24.54 -12.45
CA LYS A 49 -10.65 -25.97 -12.25
C LYS A 49 -9.79 -26.45 -11.09
N GLU A 50 -10.42 -27.17 -10.17
CA GLU A 50 -9.75 -27.90 -9.11
C GLU A 50 -9.63 -29.37 -9.50
N MET A 51 -8.63 -30.05 -8.95
CA MET A 51 -8.46 -31.49 -9.15
C MET A 51 -9.66 -32.23 -8.56
N GLY A 52 -10.43 -32.94 -9.40
CA GLY A 52 -11.56 -33.77 -8.99
C GLY A 52 -11.25 -35.27 -8.99
N GLU A 53 -12.27 -36.10 -8.74
CA GLU A 53 -12.20 -37.57 -8.88
C GLU A 53 -12.40 -38.05 -10.33
N THR A 54 -12.36 -37.13 -11.29
CA THR A 54 -12.58 -37.38 -12.71
C THR A 54 -11.32 -37.85 -13.43
N VAL A 55 -11.47 -38.29 -14.69
CA VAL A 55 -10.35 -38.62 -15.59
C VAL A 55 -9.46 -37.41 -15.81
N ASP A 56 -10.07 -36.23 -15.90
CA ASP A 56 -9.33 -34.97 -15.90
C ASP A 56 -8.97 -34.57 -14.46
N LYS A 57 -7.67 -34.59 -14.18
CA LYS A 57 -7.07 -34.19 -12.90
C LYS A 57 -6.29 -32.89 -13.00
N SER A 58 -6.50 -32.11 -14.06
CA SER A 58 -5.84 -30.81 -14.24
C SER A 58 -6.31 -29.78 -13.21
N GLU A 59 -5.39 -28.92 -12.81
CA GLU A 59 -5.64 -27.75 -11.96
C GLU A 59 -5.39 -26.51 -12.81
N ILE A 60 -6.36 -25.59 -12.82
CA ILE A 60 -6.32 -24.40 -13.68
C ILE A 60 -6.75 -23.19 -12.85
N SER A 61 -5.89 -22.17 -12.83
CA SER A 61 -6.22 -20.87 -12.26
C SER A 61 -6.02 -19.76 -13.29
N ALA A 62 -6.95 -18.81 -13.32
CA ALA A 62 -6.86 -17.61 -14.13
C ALA A 62 -6.47 -16.40 -13.27
N ILE A 63 -5.51 -15.65 -13.77
CA ILE A 63 -4.99 -14.43 -13.16
C ILE A 63 -5.16 -13.31 -14.19
N ASN A 64 -6.13 -12.46 -13.91
CA ASN A 64 -6.42 -11.26 -14.66
C ASN A 64 -5.53 -10.14 -14.11
N VAL A 65 -4.69 -9.55 -14.96
CA VAL A 65 -3.73 -8.51 -14.56
C VAL A 65 -3.93 -7.26 -15.42
N TRP A 66 -4.02 -6.11 -14.76
CA TRP A 66 -4.03 -4.81 -15.44
C TRP A 66 -2.74 -4.06 -15.15
N LYS A 67 -2.08 -3.63 -16.22
CA LYS A 67 -0.87 -2.81 -16.15
C LYS A 67 -0.95 -1.71 -17.20
N GLU A 68 -0.85 -0.46 -16.75
CA GLU A 68 -0.80 0.74 -17.61
C GLU A 68 -1.93 0.77 -18.67
N GLY A 69 -3.16 0.44 -18.26
CA GLY A 69 -4.33 0.42 -19.14
C GLY A 69 -4.41 -0.80 -20.08
N THR A 70 -3.42 -1.70 -20.06
CA THR A 70 -3.47 -2.97 -20.79
C THR A 70 -3.93 -4.10 -19.88
N PHE A 71 -4.84 -4.92 -20.39
CA PHE A 71 -5.35 -6.12 -19.73
C PHE A 71 -4.61 -7.36 -20.24
N PHE A 72 -4.20 -8.23 -19.32
CA PHE A 72 -3.62 -9.54 -19.61
C PHE A 72 -4.41 -10.63 -18.88
N LYS A 73 -4.69 -11.72 -19.57
CA LYS A 73 -5.31 -12.92 -18.99
C LYS A 73 -4.24 -14.01 -18.92
N ILE A 74 -3.89 -14.45 -17.71
CA ILE A 74 -2.86 -15.47 -17.49
C ILE A 74 -3.52 -16.72 -16.94
N TYR A 75 -3.32 -17.86 -17.59
CA TYR A 75 -3.70 -19.16 -17.07
C TYR A 75 -2.47 -19.89 -16.54
N ALA A 76 -2.50 -20.24 -15.25
CA ALA A 76 -1.53 -21.12 -14.63
C ALA A 76 -2.11 -22.54 -14.57
N LEU A 77 -1.43 -23.49 -15.22
CA LEU A 77 -1.86 -24.87 -15.36
C LEU A 77 -0.93 -25.83 -14.64
N TYR A 78 -1.51 -26.86 -14.05
CA TYR A 78 -0.80 -28.07 -13.66
C TYR A 78 -1.60 -29.29 -14.13
N ILE A 79 -0.98 -30.13 -14.95
CA ILE A 79 -1.60 -31.36 -15.45
C ILE A 79 -0.76 -32.53 -14.94
N PRO A 80 -1.31 -33.39 -14.08
CA PRO A 80 -0.59 -34.58 -13.61
C PRO A 80 -0.22 -35.51 -14.77
N PRO A 81 0.91 -36.25 -14.67
CA PRO A 81 1.28 -37.25 -15.66
C PRO A 81 0.13 -38.25 -15.94
N ALA A 82 -0.05 -38.60 -17.21
CA ALA A 82 -1.11 -39.50 -17.70
C ALA A 82 -2.56 -39.01 -17.52
N SER A 83 -2.78 -37.77 -17.07
CA SER A 83 -4.12 -37.14 -17.09
C SER A 83 -4.51 -36.74 -18.51
N LYS A 84 -5.80 -36.84 -18.84
CA LYS A 84 -6.36 -36.23 -20.05
C LYS A 84 -7.06 -34.92 -19.66
N PRO A 85 -6.47 -33.74 -19.94
CA PRO A 85 -7.07 -32.46 -19.60
C PRO A 85 -8.22 -32.11 -20.55
N ASP A 86 -9.23 -31.43 -20.04
CA ASP A 86 -10.25 -30.71 -20.81
C ASP A 86 -9.86 -29.24 -20.85
N LEU A 87 -9.25 -28.83 -21.97
CA LEU A 87 -8.74 -27.48 -22.18
C LEU A 87 -9.79 -26.54 -22.79
N SER A 88 -10.99 -27.04 -23.10
CA SER A 88 -12.08 -26.22 -23.65
C SER A 88 -12.57 -25.14 -22.67
N ILE A 89 -12.29 -25.30 -21.37
CA ILE A 89 -12.57 -24.32 -20.32
C ILE A 89 -11.74 -23.02 -20.45
N LEU A 90 -10.67 -23.04 -21.24
CA LEU A 90 -9.81 -21.87 -21.44
C LEU A 90 -10.45 -20.90 -22.44
N ASP A 91 -10.87 -19.74 -21.94
CA ASP A 91 -11.35 -18.63 -22.76
C ASP A 91 -10.16 -17.85 -23.35
N ILE A 92 -9.68 -18.33 -24.50
CA ILE A 92 -8.54 -17.77 -25.22
C ILE A 92 -8.98 -16.54 -26.02
N SER A 93 -8.33 -15.42 -25.73
CA SER A 93 -8.51 -14.15 -26.41
C SER A 93 -7.16 -13.49 -26.67
N ARG A 94 -7.15 -12.29 -27.28
CA ARG A 94 -5.93 -11.48 -27.38
C ARG A 94 -5.38 -11.20 -25.97
N LYS A 95 -4.06 -11.00 -25.87
CA LYS A 95 -3.34 -10.80 -24.59
C LYS A 95 -3.50 -11.94 -23.57
N THR A 96 -3.70 -13.17 -24.05
CA THR A 96 -3.76 -14.37 -23.20
C THR A 96 -2.40 -15.06 -23.12
N ILE A 97 -2.03 -15.51 -21.93
CA ILE A 97 -0.79 -16.25 -21.63
C ILE A 97 -1.19 -17.53 -20.91
N VAL A 98 -0.63 -18.66 -21.31
CA VAL A 98 -0.83 -19.97 -20.69
C VAL A 98 0.54 -20.50 -20.28
N ILE A 99 0.73 -20.80 -19.01
CA ILE A 99 2.02 -21.24 -18.46
C ILE A 99 1.83 -22.30 -17.38
N GLY A 100 2.73 -23.28 -17.32
CA GLY A 100 2.77 -24.23 -16.21
C GLY A 100 3.37 -25.57 -16.58
N ASP A 101 3.30 -26.50 -15.63
CA ASP A 101 3.77 -27.87 -15.78
C ASP A 101 2.62 -28.73 -16.35
N MET A 102 2.67 -28.96 -17.66
CA MET A 102 1.56 -29.56 -18.41
C MET A 102 1.72 -31.06 -18.63
N ASN A 103 2.91 -31.63 -18.38
CA ASN A 103 3.23 -33.04 -18.67
C ASN A 103 2.71 -33.56 -20.04
N ALA A 104 2.61 -32.65 -21.02
CA ALA A 104 2.05 -32.90 -22.33
C ALA A 104 3.18 -33.33 -23.28
N HIS A 105 3.15 -34.57 -23.73
CA HIS A 105 4.20 -35.10 -24.62
C HIS A 105 3.82 -34.80 -26.06
N SER A 106 4.69 -34.10 -26.78
CA SER A 106 4.59 -33.90 -28.23
C SER A 106 5.96 -33.78 -28.87
N VAL A 107 6.06 -34.27 -30.09
CA VAL A 107 7.22 -34.08 -30.97
C VAL A 107 7.47 -32.60 -31.26
N ARG A 108 6.43 -31.75 -31.28
CA ARG A 108 6.52 -30.30 -31.56
C ARG A 108 7.42 -29.55 -30.57
N TRP A 109 7.56 -30.05 -29.35
CA TRP A 109 8.37 -29.43 -28.30
C TRP A 109 9.34 -30.40 -27.62
N GLY A 110 9.79 -31.41 -28.36
CA GLY A 110 10.99 -32.19 -28.03
C GLY A 110 10.76 -33.57 -27.41
N TYR A 111 9.53 -34.07 -27.36
CA TYR A 111 9.25 -35.45 -26.95
C TYR A 111 9.39 -36.43 -28.13
N ARG A 112 9.55 -37.72 -27.82
CA ARG A 112 9.62 -38.80 -28.82
C ARG A 112 8.24 -39.35 -29.17
N ASP A 113 7.31 -39.20 -28.25
CA ASP A 113 5.97 -39.73 -28.26
C ASP A 113 4.95 -38.60 -28.12
N ARG A 114 3.69 -38.93 -28.39
CA ARG A 114 2.54 -38.08 -28.13
C ARG A 114 1.62 -38.77 -27.13
N ASN A 115 1.30 -38.10 -26.03
CA ASN A 115 0.36 -38.59 -25.02
C ASN A 115 -0.99 -37.86 -25.12
N ALA A 116 -1.98 -38.28 -24.33
CA ALA A 116 -3.33 -37.69 -24.37
C ALA A 116 -3.33 -36.16 -24.10
N ALA A 117 -2.56 -35.70 -23.11
CA ALA A 117 -2.42 -34.27 -22.83
C ALA A 117 -1.72 -33.51 -23.98
N GLY A 118 -0.76 -34.15 -24.66
CA GLY A 118 -0.10 -33.63 -25.85
C GLY A 118 -1.04 -33.45 -27.02
N VAL A 119 -1.93 -34.42 -27.26
CA VAL A 119 -2.99 -34.30 -28.30
C VAL A 119 -3.86 -33.08 -28.01
N GLU A 120 -4.41 -32.97 -26.81
CA GLU A 120 -5.31 -31.84 -26.45
C GLU A 120 -4.59 -30.48 -26.50
N MET A 121 -3.30 -30.43 -26.13
CA MET A 121 -2.50 -29.21 -26.25
C MET A 121 -2.20 -28.84 -27.71
N GLU A 122 -1.93 -29.82 -28.57
CA GLU A 122 -1.76 -29.57 -30.00
C GLU A 122 -3.05 -29.08 -30.64
N ASP A 123 -4.18 -29.73 -30.33
CA ASP A 123 -5.50 -29.34 -30.81
C ASP A 123 -5.85 -27.91 -30.32
N LEU A 124 -5.51 -27.55 -29.08
CA LEU A 124 -5.69 -26.18 -28.56
C LEU A 124 -4.84 -25.17 -29.33
N LEU A 125 -3.57 -25.49 -29.62
CA LEU A 125 -2.69 -24.60 -30.38
C LEU A 125 -3.18 -24.41 -31.83
N ASP A 126 -3.67 -25.47 -32.46
CA ASP A 126 -4.10 -25.43 -33.86
C ASP A 126 -5.50 -24.82 -34.03
N SER A 127 -6.34 -24.87 -33.00
CA SER A 127 -7.69 -24.29 -33.00
C SER A 127 -7.78 -22.87 -32.42
N SER A 128 -6.71 -22.34 -31.81
CA SER A 128 -6.72 -21.03 -31.15
C SER A 128 -5.63 -20.09 -31.68
N ILE A 129 -5.63 -18.84 -31.20
CA ILE A 129 -4.60 -17.84 -31.53
C ILE A 129 -3.34 -17.99 -30.66
N LEU A 130 -3.16 -19.11 -29.97
CA LEU A 130 -2.00 -19.35 -29.12
C LEU A 130 -0.81 -19.85 -29.94
N GLU A 131 0.35 -19.27 -29.67
CA GLU A 131 1.63 -19.70 -30.19
C GLU A 131 2.49 -20.21 -29.03
N LEU A 132 3.13 -21.36 -29.25
CA LEU A 132 4.11 -21.90 -28.32
C LEU A 132 5.42 -21.12 -28.43
N ILE A 133 5.90 -20.57 -27.31
CA ILE A 133 7.23 -19.96 -27.23
C ILE A 133 8.22 -21.03 -26.77
N TYR A 134 8.92 -21.62 -27.73
CA TYR A 134 9.87 -22.71 -27.50
C TYR A 134 11.13 -22.53 -28.36
N ASP A 135 12.29 -22.65 -27.73
CA ASP A 135 13.59 -22.72 -28.41
C ASP A 135 14.15 -24.14 -28.24
N PRO A 136 14.44 -24.88 -29.32
CA PRO A 136 15.07 -26.20 -29.25
C PRO A 136 16.44 -26.21 -28.54
N ASN A 137 17.11 -25.06 -28.45
CA ASN A 137 18.38 -24.90 -27.74
C ASN A 137 18.21 -24.67 -26.24
N ASP A 138 16.98 -24.47 -25.75
CA ASP A 138 16.74 -24.31 -24.31
C ASP A 138 17.11 -25.60 -23.55
N PRO A 139 17.72 -25.48 -22.36
CA PRO A 139 17.98 -26.64 -21.53
C PRO A 139 16.66 -27.29 -21.07
N PRO A 140 16.64 -28.62 -20.86
CA PRO A 140 15.45 -29.33 -20.43
C PRO A 140 14.93 -28.79 -19.09
N THR A 141 13.61 -28.67 -18.97
CA THR A 141 12.96 -28.12 -17.77
C THR A 141 12.67 -29.17 -16.70
N PHE A 142 13.05 -30.42 -16.92
CA PHE A 142 12.95 -31.48 -15.92
C PHE A 142 14.04 -32.53 -16.06
N ILE A 143 14.52 -33.05 -14.93
CA ILE A 143 15.38 -34.23 -14.86
C ILE A 143 14.75 -35.31 -13.96
N HIS A 144 14.43 -36.44 -14.56
CA HIS A 144 13.84 -37.59 -13.88
C HIS A 144 14.90 -38.37 -13.08
N TYR A 145 14.47 -39.19 -12.12
CA TYR A 145 15.37 -39.98 -11.25
C TYR A 145 16.27 -40.96 -12.02
N ASN A 146 15.79 -41.45 -13.15
CA ASN A 146 16.55 -42.35 -14.03
C ASN A 146 17.60 -41.60 -14.89
N GLY A 147 17.64 -40.26 -14.85
CA GLY A 147 18.55 -39.44 -15.67
C GLY A 147 17.96 -38.96 -16.99
N SER A 148 16.73 -39.35 -17.35
CA SER A 148 16.07 -38.80 -18.53
C SER A 148 15.70 -37.33 -18.29
N CYS A 149 15.88 -36.50 -19.31
CA CYS A 149 15.55 -35.09 -19.27
C CYS A 149 14.38 -34.80 -20.22
N SER A 150 13.45 -33.93 -19.80
CA SER A 150 12.25 -33.57 -20.58
C SER A 150 11.88 -32.10 -20.36
N THR A 151 10.86 -31.63 -21.07
CA THR A 151 10.39 -30.23 -21.10
C THR A 151 8.89 -30.13 -20.82
N PRO A 152 8.40 -30.54 -19.64
CA PRO A 152 6.97 -30.50 -19.33
C PRO A 152 6.43 -29.08 -19.07
N ASP A 153 7.32 -28.12 -18.82
CA ASP A 153 6.98 -26.73 -18.53
C ASP A 153 6.84 -25.90 -19.83
N LEU A 154 5.59 -25.67 -20.23
CA LEU A 154 5.25 -24.99 -21.48
C LEU A 154 4.84 -23.53 -21.24
N LEU A 155 5.12 -22.69 -22.25
CA LEU A 155 4.72 -21.29 -22.31
C LEU A 155 4.06 -21.03 -23.66
N CYS A 156 2.75 -20.79 -23.64
CA CYS A 156 1.99 -20.40 -24.81
C CYS A 156 1.48 -18.97 -24.62
N VAL A 157 1.53 -18.16 -25.67
CA VAL A 157 1.04 -16.78 -25.65
C VAL A 157 0.20 -16.53 -26.89
N SER A 158 -0.76 -15.62 -26.81
CA SER A 158 -1.51 -15.21 -28.00
C SER A 158 -0.58 -14.60 -29.06
N SER A 159 -0.89 -14.78 -30.35
CA SER A 159 -0.07 -14.28 -31.47
C SER A 159 0.29 -12.80 -31.40
N ASP A 160 -0.57 -11.98 -30.78
CA ASP A 160 -0.32 -10.55 -30.60
C ASP A 160 0.73 -10.22 -29.52
N LEU A 161 1.19 -11.23 -28.77
CA LEU A 161 2.25 -11.15 -27.78
C LEU A 161 3.53 -11.87 -28.18
N SER A 162 3.48 -12.82 -29.12
CA SER A 162 4.59 -13.72 -29.42
C SER A 162 5.87 -12.97 -29.80
N ALA A 163 5.79 -12.03 -30.74
CA ALA A 163 6.92 -11.19 -31.15
C ALA A 163 7.52 -10.32 -30.03
N SER A 164 6.74 -10.02 -28.99
CA SER A 164 7.17 -9.20 -27.83
C SER A 164 7.59 -10.04 -26.62
N THR A 165 7.55 -11.37 -26.73
CA THR A 165 7.81 -12.30 -25.64
C THR A 165 9.18 -12.94 -25.79
N ASN A 166 9.98 -12.87 -24.73
CA ASN A 166 11.25 -13.58 -24.63
C ASN A 166 11.16 -14.62 -23.49
N ARG A 167 11.50 -15.87 -23.80
CA ARG A 167 11.60 -16.98 -22.85
C ARG A 167 13.06 -17.26 -22.53
N ARG A 168 13.35 -17.52 -21.26
CA ARG A 168 14.63 -18.06 -20.81
C ARG A 168 14.45 -19.11 -19.73
N VAL A 169 15.25 -20.17 -19.76
CA VAL A 169 15.30 -21.17 -18.69
C VAL A 169 16.49 -20.87 -17.77
N VAL A 170 16.22 -20.71 -16.48
CA VAL A 170 17.22 -20.37 -15.46
C VAL A 170 17.53 -21.57 -14.59
N SER A 171 18.80 -21.73 -14.22
CA SER A 171 19.32 -22.83 -13.41
C SER A 171 18.42 -23.18 -12.22
N ASP A 172 18.15 -24.48 -12.06
CA ASP A 172 17.32 -25.00 -10.98
C ASP A 172 17.81 -24.59 -9.58
N THR A 173 16.83 -24.37 -8.71
CA THR A 173 17.01 -24.08 -7.28
C THR A 173 17.13 -25.36 -6.43
N GLY A 174 16.97 -26.54 -7.04
CA GLY A 174 17.09 -27.87 -6.44
C GLY A 174 15.77 -28.62 -6.30
N SER A 175 14.81 -28.36 -7.20
CA SER A 175 13.52 -29.07 -7.27
C SER A 175 13.51 -30.19 -8.31
N GLY A 176 14.43 -30.20 -9.28
CA GLY A 176 14.28 -30.97 -10.51
C GLY A 176 13.89 -30.09 -11.70
N HIS A 177 13.16 -29.02 -11.44
CA HIS A 177 12.61 -28.11 -12.46
C HIS A 177 13.33 -26.75 -12.44
N PRO A 178 14.15 -26.44 -13.46
CA PRO A 178 14.60 -25.08 -13.76
C PRO A 178 13.44 -24.09 -13.85
N GLN A 179 13.72 -22.82 -13.56
CA GLN A 179 12.70 -21.78 -13.63
C GLN A 179 12.56 -21.29 -15.07
N VAL A 180 11.34 -21.30 -15.61
CA VAL A 180 11.04 -20.65 -16.89
C VAL A 180 10.65 -19.21 -16.62
N ILE A 181 11.35 -18.26 -17.24
CA ILE A 181 11.06 -16.82 -17.13
C ILE A 181 10.62 -16.30 -18.49
N ALA A 182 9.40 -15.78 -18.55
CA ALA A 182 8.86 -15.04 -19.68
C ALA A 182 8.98 -13.52 -19.42
N SER A 183 9.46 -12.78 -20.42
CA SER A 183 9.49 -11.30 -20.42
C SER A 183 8.67 -10.80 -21.60
N ILE A 184 7.62 -10.03 -21.33
CA ILE A 184 6.69 -9.55 -22.35
C ILE A 184 6.76 -8.04 -22.40
N GLY A 185 7.11 -7.49 -23.57
CA GLY A 185 7.15 -6.05 -23.81
C GLY A 185 5.75 -5.47 -23.88
N VAL A 186 5.45 -4.45 -23.08
CA VAL A 186 4.15 -3.75 -23.10
C VAL A 186 4.31 -2.44 -23.89
N ALA A 187 3.50 -2.24 -24.92
CA ALA A 187 3.51 -1.03 -25.73
C ALA A 187 3.15 0.20 -24.86
N GLY A 188 3.95 1.27 -24.95
CA GLY A 188 3.75 2.49 -24.15
C GLY A 188 4.67 2.63 -22.94
N GLU A 189 5.48 1.61 -22.63
CA GLU A 189 6.44 1.65 -21.52
C GLU A 189 7.64 2.56 -21.88
N LYS A 190 7.45 3.89 -21.75
CA LYS A 190 8.60 4.78 -21.56
C LYS A 190 9.23 4.32 -20.26
N ARG A 191 10.46 3.76 -20.29
CA ARG A 191 11.23 3.48 -19.07
C ARG A 191 11.18 4.72 -18.20
N ARG A 192 10.30 4.72 -17.20
CA ARG A 192 10.34 5.73 -16.14
C ARG A 192 11.60 5.39 -15.37
N THR A 193 12.70 6.03 -15.76
CA THR A 193 13.90 6.06 -14.93
C THR A 193 13.50 6.82 -13.69
N GLY A 194 12.95 6.10 -12.72
CA GLY A 194 12.79 6.61 -11.37
C GLY A 194 14.15 7.16 -10.92
N PRO A 195 14.16 8.10 -9.96
CA PRO A 195 15.41 8.67 -9.46
C PRO A 195 16.38 7.53 -9.15
N PRO A 196 17.67 7.66 -9.54
CA PRO A 196 18.64 6.61 -9.33
C PRO A 196 18.61 6.18 -7.86
N PRO A 197 18.71 4.88 -7.57
CA PRO A 197 18.55 4.39 -6.22
C PRO A 197 19.51 5.12 -5.28
N MET A 198 18.96 5.64 -4.17
CA MET A 198 19.77 6.34 -3.17
C MET A 198 20.92 5.43 -2.69
N LYS A 199 22.16 5.91 -2.84
CA LYS A 199 23.38 5.23 -2.38
C LYS A 199 23.60 5.54 -0.91
N SER A 200 23.71 4.51 -0.06
CA SER A 200 24.08 4.63 1.35
C SER A 200 25.60 4.69 1.52
N TRP A 201 26.03 5.33 2.61
CA TRP A 201 27.44 5.39 3.03
C TRP A 201 27.86 4.11 3.74
N ASN A 202 29.04 3.60 3.44
CA ASN A 202 29.62 2.46 4.14
C ASN A 202 30.72 2.90 5.11
N PHE A 203 30.32 3.30 6.32
CA PHE A 203 31.24 3.77 7.35
C PHE A 203 32.22 2.70 7.85
N LYS A 204 31.91 1.40 7.68
CA LYS A 204 32.84 0.31 8.04
C LYS A 204 34.04 0.22 7.11
N LYS A 205 33.93 0.78 5.90
CA LYS A 205 35.02 0.82 4.90
C LYS A 205 35.50 2.25 4.65
N ALA A 206 35.17 3.17 5.56
CA ALA A 206 35.62 4.55 5.46
C ALA A 206 37.13 4.61 5.69
N ASP A 207 37.81 5.36 4.82
CA ASP A 207 39.18 5.77 5.03
C ASP A 207 39.17 7.07 5.85
N TRP A 208 39.21 6.93 7.18
CA TRP A 208 39.07 8.06 8.09
C TRP A 208 40.30 8.98 8.06
N GLU A 209 41.49 8.44 7.89
CA GLU A 209 42.74 9.21 7.77
C GLU A 209 42.70 10.11 6.52
N ARG A 210 42.27 9.55 5.37
CA ARG A 210 42.08 10.35 4.16
C ARG A 210 40.97 11.38 4.30
N PHE A 211 39.89 11.05 5.02
CA PHE A 211 38.81 12.00 5.28
C PHE A 211 39.28 13.17 6.13
N GLU A 212 40.04 12.90 7.19
CA GLU A 212 40.65 13.89 8.08
C GLU A 212 41.56 14.82 7.29
N TYR A 213 42.55 14.26 6.57
CA TYR A 213 43.46 15.03 5.72
C TYR A 213 42.75 15.97 4.74
N LEU A 214 41.77 15.44 3.98
CA LEU A 214 41.02 16.24 3.00
C LEU A 214 40.13 17.31 3.67
N THR A 215 39.65 17.05 4.88
CA THR A 215 38.81 18.01 5.61
C THR A 215 39.65 19.15 6.14
N GLU A 216 40.82 18.86 6.71
CA GLU A 216 41.77 19.87 7.17
C GLU A 216 42.27 20.74 6.01
N GLU A 217 42.69 20.13 4.90
CA GLU A 217 43.19 20.85 3.71
C GLU A 217 42.14 21.81 3.12
N LYS A 218 40.87 21.40 3.13
CA LYS A 218 39.82 22.12 2.40
C LYS A 218 38.97 23.04 3.26
N LEU A 219 38.93 22.83 4.58
CA LEU A 219 38.21 23.69 5.52
C LEU A 219 39.08 24.79 6.15
N HIS A 220 40.27 25.05 5.61
CA HIS A 220 41.09 26.16 6.07
C HIS A 220 40.33 27.50 5.97
N ILE A 221 40.37 28.27 7.08
CA ILE A 221 39.62 29.52 7.30
C ILE A 221 39.80 30.53 6.15
N GLY A 222 40.96 30.55 5.51
CA GLY A 222 41.27 31.42 4.37
C GLY A 222 40.51 31.11 3.06
N ARG A 223 39.76 30.00 2.98
CA ARG A 223 38.99 29.63 1.78
C ARG A 223 37.54 30.09 1.76
N PHE A 224 37.00 30.53 2.90
CA PHE A 224 35.62 30.99 2.99
C PHE A 224 35.59 32.51 3.09
N ASN A 225 34.77 33.14 2.25
CA ASN A 225 34.56 34.58 2.36
C ASN A 225 33.61 34.87 3.54
N LEU A 226 34.18 35.23 4.67
CA LEU A 226 33.46 35.56 5.91
C LEU A 226 32.57 36.81 5.80
N SER A 227 32.66 37.58 4.72
CA SER A 227 31.77 38.71 4.46
C SER A 227 30.41 38.29 3.89
N ASN A 228 30.22 37.01 3.54
CA ASN A 228 28.96 36.50 3.02
C ASN A 228 27.93 36.26 4.14
N HIS A 229 26.65 36.23 3.76
CA HIS A 229 25.57 35.85 4.68
C HIS A 229 25.83 34.46 5.30
N PRO A 230 25.64 34.27 6.62
CA PRO A 230 25.98 33.02 7.32
C PRO A 230 25.42 31.75 6.68
N SER A 231 24.19 31.79 6.16
CA SER A 231 23.55 30.67 5.47
C SER A 231 24.32 30.19 4.23
N LYS A 232 24.97 31.10 3.50
CA LYS A 232 25.76 30.77 2.32
C LYS A 232 27.08 30.11 2.70
N ILE A 233 27.73 30.62 3.74
CA ILE A 233 28.96 30.04 4.31
C ILE A 233 28.68 28.61 4.80
N ILE A 234 27.60 28.39 5.55
CA ILE A 234 27.19 27.05 6.01
C ILE A 234 26.93 26.11 4.83
N SER A 235 26.31 26.60 3.76
CA SER A 235 26.08 25.79 2.55
C SER A 235 27.39 25.40 1.85
N GLU A 236 28.38 26.28 1.82
CA GLU A 236 29.70 26.03 1.23
C GLU A 236 30.50 25.01 2.05
N ILE A 237 30.52 25.17 3.39
CA ILE A 237 31.16 24.22 4.32
C ILE A 237 30.52 22.83 4.19
N ASN A 238 29.18 22.75 4.22
CA ASN A 238 28.47 21.48 4.06
C ASN A 238 28.78 20.82 2.72
N LYS A 239 28.90 21.61 1.64
CA LYS A 239 29.25 21.10 0.32
C LYS A 239 30.66 20.51 0.30
N GLU A 240 31.62 21.16 0.96
CA GLU A 240 32.99 20.67 1.00
C GLU A 240 33.13 19.41 1.86
N ILE A 241 32.52 19.39 3.06
CA ILE A 241 32.45 18.19 3.91
C ILE A 241 31.85 17.02 3.14
N LEU A 242 30.75 17.24 2.41
CA LEU A 242 30.13 16.20 1.59
C LEU A 242 31.02 15.75 0.44
N THR A 243 31.91 16.60 -0.05
CA THR A 243 32.87 16.28 -1.12
C THR A 243 34.01 15.43 -0.58
N CYS A 244 34.61 15.80 0.55
CA CYS A 244 35.60 14.99 1.26
C CYS A 244 35.02 13.62 1.62
N ALA A 245 33.80 13.59 2.16
CA ALA A 245 33.12 12.35 2.50
C ALA A 245 32.97 11.44 1.26
N LYS A 246 32.58 11.99 0.09
CA LYS A 246 32.42 11.19 -1.15
C LYS A 246 33.72 10.57 -1.64
N LEU A 247 34.86 11.19 -1.37
CA LEU A 247 36.18 10.72 -1.78
C LEU A 247 36.74 9.65 -0.84
N SER A 248 36.44 9.76 0.45
CA SER A 248 37.03 8.89 1.48
C SER A 248 36.10 7.79 1.99
N ILE A 249 34.78 7.94 1.84
CA ILE A 249 33.78 6.99 2.32
C ILE A 249 33.09 6.33 1.13
N PRO A 250 33.28 5.01 0.94
CA PRO A 250 32.62 4.28 -0.13
C PRO A 250 31.10 4.38 -0.04
N ARG A 251 30.48 4.64 -1.19
CA ARG A 251 29.01 4.70 -1.32
C ARG A 251 28.51 3.65 -2.28
N GLY A 252 27.45 2.98 -1.87
CA GLY A 252 26.82 1.98 -2.71
C GLY A 252 25.43 1.64 -2.24
N LYS A 253 24.78 0.78 -3.00
CA LYS A 253 23.58 0.09 -2.58
C LYS A 253 23.80 -1.38 -2.94
N VAL A 254 23.68 -2.25 -1.95
CA VAL A 254 23.57 -3.68 -2.23
C VAL A 254 22.16 -3.88 -2.77
N LYS A 255 22.04 -4.23 -4.07
CA LYS A 255 20.74 -4.38 -4.74
C LYS A 255 19.87 -5.43 -4.05
N GLU A 256 20.48 -6.51 -3.57
CA GLU A 256 19.82 -7.68 -2.99
C GLU A 256 20.59 -8.14 -1.74
N PHE A 257 20.53 -7.33 -0.67
CA PHE A 257 21.18 -7.69 0.58
C PHE A 257 20.44 -8.85 1.24
N ASN A 258 21.10 -10.00 1.33
CA ASN A 258 20.65 -11.15 2.10
C ASN A 258 21.60 -11.34 3.29
N CYS A 259 21.10 -11.12 4.51
CA CYS A 259 21.92 -11.18 5.73
C CYS A 259 22.57 -12.55 5.99
N PHE A 260 21.93 -13.64 5.55
CA PHE A 260 22.43 -15.00 5.72
C PHE A 260 23.27 -15.49 4.53
N TRP A 261 23.34 -14.72 3.44
CA TRP A 261 24.03 -15.15 2.22
C TRP A 261 25.52 -14.78 2.33
N SER A 262 26.31 -15.73 2.83
CA SER A 262 27.76 -15.56 3.00
C SER A 262 28.52 -15.86 1.70
N LYS A 263 29.78 -15.39 1.65
CA LYS A 263 30.73 -15.80 0.60
C LYS A 263 31.01 -17.30 0.59
N ASP A 264 30.68 -18.07 1.63
CA ASP A 264 30.82 -19.53 1.63
C ASP A 264 29.64 -20.22 0.92
N LEU A 265 28.45 -19.62 0.98
CA LEU A 265 27.28 -20.05 0.19
C LEU A 265 27.39 -19.59 -1.27
N GLU A 266 27.89 -18.36 -1.47
CA GLU A 266 28.12 -17.75 -2.78
C GLU A 266 29.37 -18.33 -3.49
N GLY A 267 30.38 -18.68 -2.70
CA GLY A 267 31.71 -19.01 -3.18
C GLY A 267 31.78 -20.42 -3.71
N ILE A 268 31.55 -20.55 -5.01
CA ILE A 268 32.24 -21.43 -5.98
C ILE A 268 32.16 -22.96 -5.75
N LYS A 269 32.18 -23.46 -4.51
CA LYS A 269 32.17 -24.88 -4.14
C LYS A 269 30.76 -25.46 -4.05
N ILE A 270 29.85 -24.96 -3.22
CA ILE A 270 28.56 -25.67 -3.01
C ILE A 270 27.61 -25.50 -4.21
N LYS A 271 27.29 -24.24 -4.58
CA LYS A 271 26.47 -23.95 -5.77
C LYS A 271 27.17 -24.40 -7.05
N GLY A 272 28.45 -24.09 -7.21
CA GLY A 272 29.22 -24.49 -8.39
C GLY A 272 29.35 -26.01 -8.54
N ASN A 273 29.57 -26.77 -7.45
CA ASN A 273 29.59 -28.23 -7.49
C ASN A 273 28.19 -28.80 -7.78
N ARG A 274 27.13 -28.24 -7.21
CA ARG A 274 25.75 -28.62 -7.54
C ARG A 274 25.49 -28.45 -9.04
N ASP A 275 25.81 -27.30 -9.60
CA ASP A 275 25.56 -26.98 -11.01
C ASP A 275 26.44 -27.83 -11.95
N ARG A 276 27.67 -28.15 -11.53
CA ARG A 276 28.55 -29.09 -12.22
C ARG A 276 27.99 -30.52 -12.20
N LEU A 277 27.54 -31.01 -11.05
CA LEU A 277 26.95 -32.34 -10.91
C LEU A 277 25.64 -32.47 -11.67
N ARG A 278 24.85 -31.38 -11.75
CA ARG A 278 23.65 -31.33 -12.59
C ARG A 278 24.00 -31.52 -14.05
N ARG A 279 24.91 -30.70 -14.59
CA ARG A 279 25.38 -30.82 -15.99
C ARG A 279 25.90 -32.22 -16.28
N LYS A 280 26.66 -32.81 -15.34
CA LYS A 280 27.12 -34.19 -15.46
C LYS A 280 25.95 -35.18 -15.56
N ALA A 281 24.95 -35.07 -14.68
CA ALA A 281 23.79 -35.95 -14.69
C ALA A 281 22.94 -35.80 -15.98
N GLU A 282 22.80 -34.58 -16.50
CA GLU A 282 22.13 -34.30 -17.79
C GLU A 282 22.87 -34.92 -18.97
N LEU A 283 24.22 -34.86 -18.97
CA LEU A 283 25.08 -35.44 -20.00
C LEU A 283 25.11 -36.98 -19.95
N THR A 284 25.34 -37.56 -18.77
CA THR A 284 25.55 -39.01 -18.63
C THR A 284 24.25 -39.80 -18.58
N LYS A 285 23.13 -39.15 -18.22
CA LYS A 285 21.82 -39.77 -17.99
C LYS A 285 21.88 -40.99 -17.06
N ASN A 286 22.87 -41.03 -16.16
CA ASN A 286 23.10 -42.14 -15.25
C ASN A 286 22.42 -41.87 -13.89
N PRO A 287 21.59 -42.79 -13.37
CA PRO A 287 20.95 -42.66 -12.06
C PRO A 287 21.92 -42.38 -10.90
N LYS A 288 23.17 -42.87 -10.98
CA LYS A 288 24.20 -42.62 -9.95
C LYS A 288 24.65 -41.16 -9.92
N ASP A 289 24.73 -40.51 -11.07
CA ASP A 289 25.09 -39.09 -11.17
C ASP A 289 23.91 -38.20 -10.71
N VAL A 290 22.67 -38.58 -11.04
CA VAL A 290 21.46 -37.92 -10.53
C VAL A 290 21.41 -37.99 -9.00
N THR A 291 21.72 -39.16 -8.43
CA THR A 291 21.77 -39.36 -6.97
C THR A 291 22.84 -38.48 -6.33
N SER A 292 24.02 -38.40 -6.95
CA SER A 292 25.13 -37.55 -6.49
C SER A 292 24.76 -36.06 -6.52
N TRP A 293 24.09 -35.61 -7.59
CA TRP A 293 23.56 -34.26 -7.70
C TRP A 293 22.52 -33.96 -6.62
N ARG A 294 21.53 -34.84 -6.41
CA ARG A 294 20.50 -34.69 -5.38
C ARG A 294 21.07 -34.64 -3.96
N ARG A 295 22.10 -35.44 -3.66
CA ARG A 295 22.86 -35.34 -2.39
C ARG A 295 23.47 -33.96 -2.22
N GLN A 296 24.09 -33.40 -3.27
CA GLN A 296 24.66 -32.05 -3.21
C GLN A 296 23.60 -30.96 -3.05
N VAL A 297 22.40 -31.13 -3.65
CA VAL A 297 21.24 -30.26 -3.41
C VAL A 297 20.83 -30.29 -1.93
N ALA A 298 20.77 -31.47 -1.31
CA ALA A 298 20.43 -31.60 0.11
C ALA A 298 21.48 -30.92 1.00
N VAL A 299 22.77 -31.08 0.71
CA VAL A 299 23.86 -30.37 1.40
C VAL A 299 23.68 -28.86 1.26
N MET A 300 23.39 -28.35 0.07
CA MET A 300 23.15 -26.92 -0.15
C MET A 300 21.95 -26.41 0.67
N LYS A 301 20.83 -27.15 0.66
CA LYS A 301 19.63 -26.79 1.46
C LYS A 301 19.95 -26.74 2.96
N LYS A 302 20.71 -27.71 3.47
CA LYS A 302 21.17 -27.75 4.86
C LYS A 302 22.05 -26.53 5.20
N SER A 303 23.07 -26.24 4.40
CA SER A 303 23.95 -25.08 4.63
C SER A 303 23.22 -23.74 4.58
N VAL A 304 22.24 -23.59 3.67
CA VAL A 304 21.39 -22.38 3.64
C VAL A 304 20.54 -22.26 4.90
N LEU A 305 20.00 -23.36 5.41
CA LEU A 305 19.21 -23.36 6.64
C LEU A 305 20.07 -23.02 7.87
N GLU A 306 21.27 -23.60 7.97
CA GLU A 306 22.23 -23.32 9.04
C GLU A 306 22.67 -21.85 9.02
N ALA A 307 22.97 -21.29 7.84
CA ALA A 307 23.33 -19.89 7.70
C ALA A 307 22.18 -18.95 8.10
N LYS A 308 20.93 -19.30 7.74
CA LYS A 308 19.74 -18.55 8.19
C LYS A 308 19.58 -18.56 9.70
N ARG A 309 19.77 -19.72 10.34
CA ARG A 309 19.71 -19.86 11.81
C ARG A 309 20.80 -19.03 12.46
N LYS A 310 22.05 -19.18 12.03
CA LYS A 310 23.18 -18.40 12.54
C LYS A 310 22.95 -16.90 12.43
N ALA A 311 22.49 -16.42 11.27
CA ALA A 311 22.20 -14.99 11.09
C ALA A 311 21.05 -14.50 11.98
N PHE A 312 20.06 -15.36 12.26
CA PHE A 312 19.00 -15.07 13.21
C PHE A 312 19.52 -15.03 14.65
N ASP A 313 20.34 -16.00 15.06
CA ASP A 313 20.92 -16.07 16.41
C ASP A 313 21.85 -14.88 16.68
N GLU A 314 22.68 -14.49 15.70
CA GLU A 314 23.50 -13.28 15.74
C GLU A 314 22.66 -12.01 15.81
N PHE A 315 21.54 -11.97 15.08
CA PHE A 315 20.63 -10.84 15.15
C PHE A 315 19.99 -10.72 16.54
N ILE A 316 19.51 -11.81 17.12
CA ILE A 316 18.90 -11.79 18.45
C ILE A 316 19.94 -11.45 19.54
N SER A 317 21.17 -11.97 19.45
CA SER A 317 22.21 -11.69 20.44
C SER A 317 22.74 -10.26 20.40
N THR A 318 22.62 -9.57 19.26
CA THR A 318 23.11 -8.19 19.10
C THR A 318 22.05 -7.12 19.32
N VAL A 319 20.76 -7.46 19.25
CA VAL A 319 19.68 -6.48 19.36
C VAL A 319 19.42 -6.12 20.82
N ASP A 320 19.67 -4.85 21.15
CA ASP A 320 19.31 -4.26 22.45
C ASP A 320 18.03 -3.42 22.30
N TYR A 321 16.94 -3.84 22.94
CA TYR A 321 15.65 -3.13 22.88
C TYR A 321 15.75 -1.65 23.31
N LYS A 322 16.66 -1.30 24.23
CA LYS A 322 16.81 0.09 24.71
C LYS A 322 17.45 0.99 23.66
N LYS A 323 18.38 0.48 22.86
CA LYS A 323 19.11 1.24 21.83
C LYS A 323 18.48 1.13 20.43
N ASP A 324 17.89 -0.02 20.12
CA ASP A 324 17.39 -0.39 18.79
C ASP A 324 15.86 -0.55 18.73
N ASN A 325 15.12 0.18 19.57
CA ASN A 325 13.65 0.04 19.72
C ASN A 325 12.87 -0.02 18.39
N LEU A 326 13.19 0.83 17.42
CA LEU A 326 12.52 0.89 16.12
C LEU A 326 12.85 -0.32 15.25
N ARG A 327 14.09 -0.82 15.33
CA ARG A 327 14.55 -2.00 14.58
C ARG A 327 13.87 -3.26 15.14
N THR A 328 13.83 -3.39 16.46
CA THR A 328 13.13 -4.47 17.16
C THR A 328 11.63 -4.44 16.92
N TYR A 329 11.01 -3.26 17.03
CA TYR A 329 9.58 -3.09 16.75
C TYR A 329 9.23 -3.43 15.30
N LYS A 330 10.04 -2.98 14.33
CA LYS A 330 9.86 -3.34 12.90
C LYS A 330 9.99 -4.84 12.68
N PHE A 331 10.95 -5.48 13.33
CA PHE A 331 11.15 -6.92 13.26
C PHE A 331 9.94 -7.69 13.82
N ILE A 332 9.51 -7.35 15.04
CA ILE A 332 8.32 -7.94 15.69
C ILE A 332 7.05 -7.70 14.85
N SER A 333 6.86 -6.47 14.35
CA SER A 333 5.73 -6.14 13.48
C SER A 333 5.74 -6.94 12.17
N SER A 334 6.93 -7.23 11.64
CA SER A 334 7.10 -8.10 10.47
C SER A 334 6.78 -9.56 10.78
N LEU A 335 7.09 -10.07 11.98
CA LEU A 335 6.74 -11.43 12.40
C LEU A 335 5.23 -11.59 12.60
N HIS A 336 4.58 -10.59 13.18
CA HIS A 336 3.12 -10.59 13.38
C HIS A 336 2.32 -10.27 12.12
N ASN A 337 2.96 -10.01 10.98
CA ASN A 337 2.30 -9.64 9.73
C ASN A 337 1.26 -8.53 9.88
N LYS A 338 1.50 -7.55 10.77
CA LYS A 338 0.59 -6.42 10.99
C LYS A 338 0.40 -5.55 9.75
N LYS A 339 1.27 -5.68 8.75
CA LYS A 339 1.16 -5.02 7.44
C LYS A 339 0.64 -6.00 6.39
N THR A 340 -0.67 -6.22 6.37
CA THR A 340 -1.33 -6.81 5.21
C THR A 340 -1.18 -5.85 4.03
N SER A 341 -0.61 -6.30 2.92
CA SER A 341 -0.63 -5.50 1.70
C SER A 341 -2.05 -5.39 1.19
N CYS A 342 -2.52 -4.17 0.95
CA CYS A 342 -3.81 -3.95 0.33
C CYS A 342 -3.82 -4.58 -1.07
N ARG A 343 -4.83 -5.42 -1.34
CA ARG A 343 -5.04 -6.01 -2.66
C ARG A 343 -5.67 -4.95 -3.56
N LYS A 344 -5.06 -4.69 -4.71
CA LYS A 344 -5.65 -3.81 -5.72
C LYS A 344 -6.59 -4.63 -6.59
N GLU A 345 -7.88 -4.46 -6.35
CA GLU A 345 -8.94 -5.10 -7.12
C GLU A 345 -9.67 -4.05 -7.98
N PRO A 346 -10.11 -4.41 -9.19
CA PRO A 346 -10.88 -3.50 -10.04
C PRO A 346 -12.30 -3.30 -9.50
N ILE A 347 -12.86 -2.11 -9.68
CA ILE A 347 -14.20 -1.75 -9.22
C ILE A 347 -15.15 -1.58 -10.40
N ASN A 348 -16.36 -2.14 -10.29
CA ASN A 348 -17.42 -1.92 -11.28
C ASN A 348 -18.19 -0.63 -10.94
N TYR A 349 -18.28 0.31 -11.89
CA TYR A 349 -19.07 1.54 -11.77
C TYR A 349 -20.01 1.64 -12.99
N GLY A 350 -21.27 1.25 -12.80
CA GLY A 350 -22.20 0.98 -13.90
C GLY A 350 -21.66 -0.17 -14.78
N ASP A 351 -21.70 0.00 -16.10
CA ASP A 351 -21.19 -0.98 -17.08
C ASP A 351 -19.66 -0.94 -17.27
N LYS A 352 -18.95 -0.06 -16.56
CA LYS A 352 -17.51 0.15 -16.75
C LYS A 352 -16.71 -0.43 -15.58
N ARG A 353 -15.67 -1.20 -15.89
CA ARG A 353 -14.70 -1.74 -14.92
C ARG A 353 -13.51 -0.79 -14.80
N LEU A 354 -13.33 -0.20 -13.62
CA LEU A 354 -12.30 0.78 -13.31
C LEU A 354 -11.10 0.11 -12.65
N THR A 355 -9.90 0.42 -13.14
CA THR A 355 -8.65 -0.27 -12.74
C THR A 355 -7.56 0.68 -12.27
N SER A 356 -7.69 1.98 -12.55
CA SER A 356 -6.75 3.04 -12.16
C SER A 356 -7.20 3.68 -10.83
N ASP A 357 -6.25 3.96 -9.94
CA ASP A 357 -6.50 4.65 -8.67
C ASP A 357 -7.20 6.00 -8.91
N GLU A 358 -6.84 6.71 -9.98
CA GLU A 358 -7.43 8.00 -10.35
C GLU A 358 -8.89 7.85 -10.81
N ASP A 359 -9.16 6.86 -11.66
CA ASP A 359 -10.51 6.62 -12.19
C ASP A 359 -11.45 6.14 -11.09
N ILE A 360 -10.97 5.27 -10.20
CA ILE A 360 -11.69 4.80 -9.03
C ILE A 360 -12.03 5.99 -8.11
N ALA A 361 -11.04 6.82 -7.76
CA ALA A 361 -11.27 8.00 -6.93
C ALA A 361 -12.27 8.98 -7.57
N ASN A 362 -12.18 9.19 -8.89
CA ASN A 362 -13.11 10.04 -9.63
C ASN A 362 -14.53 9.46 -9.69
N ALA A 363 -14.70 8.15 -9.82
CA ALA A 363 -16.00 7.50 -9.83
C ALA A 363 -16.68 7.58 -8.47
N PHE A 364 -15.94 7.36 -7.38
CA PHE A 364 -16.43 7.65 -6.03
C PHE A 364 -16.87 9.11 -5.93
N ALA A 365 -16.02 10.06 -6.30
CA ALA A 365 -16.34 11.49 -6.26
C ALA A 365 -17.61 11.85 -7.07
N ARG A 366 -17.85 11.21 -8.22
CA ARG A 366 -19.05 11.40 -9.05
C ARG A 366 -20.30 10.81 -8.40
N SER A 367 -20.22 9.59 -7.90
CA SER A 367 -21.32 8.92 -7.18
C SER A 367 -21.79 9.78 -6.00
N TYR A 368 -20.85 10.33 -5.24
CA TYR A 368 -21.15 11.20 -4.10
C TYR A 368 -21.60 12.61 -4.51
N ALA A 369 -21.22 13.11 -5.69
CA ALA A 369 -21.67 14.41 -6.17
C ALA A 369 -23.13 14.38 -6.68
N GLN A 370 -23.62 13.23 -7.14
CA GLN A 370 -24.99 13.08 -7.66
C GLN A 370 -26.05 13.07 -6.54
N THR A 371 -25.68 12.68 -5.33
CA THR A 371 -26.60 12.56 -4.19
C THR A 371 -26.92 13.90 -3.49
N GLN A 372 -26.29 15.01 -3.87
CA GLN A 372 -26.52 16.33 -3.23
C GLN A 372 -27.00 17.42 -4.21
N ARG A 373 -28.21 17.95 -3.99
CA ARG A 373 -28.74 19.12 -4.72
C ARG A 373 -27.98 20.39 -4.31
N LYS A 374 -27.24 21.01 -5.23
CA LYS A 374 -26.53 22.28 -5.00
C LYS A 374 -27.50 23.45 -4.75
N GLY A 375 -27.29 24.23 -3.68
CA GLY A 375 -28.03 25.46 -3.38
C GLY A 375 -27.77 26.59 -4.40
N ILE A 376 -28.66 27.61 -4.42
CA ILE A 376 -28.68 28.69 -5.44
C ILE A 376 -27.40 29.53 -5.43
N PHE A 377 -26.87 29.87 -4.25
CA PHE A 377 -25.62 30.64 -4.11
C PHE A 377 -24.39 29.88 -4.63
N ALA A 378 -24.30 28.57 -4.32
CA ALA A 378 -23.22 27.71 -4.83
C ALA A 378 -23.23 27.64 -6.38
N ARG A 379 -24.40 27.71 -7.02
CA ARG A 379 -24.51 27.78 -8.49
C ARG A 379 -24.05 29.13 -9.04
N LYS A 380 -24.35 30.25 -8.37
CA LYS A 380 -23.96 31.60 -8.79
C LYS A 380 -22.43 31.79 -8.66
N MET A 381 -21.85 31.30 -7.56
CA MET A 381 -20.40 31.30 -7.31
C MET A 381 -19.64 30.38 -8.28
N GLU A 382 -20.16 29.18 -8.58
CA GLU A 382 -19.54 28.27 -9.58
C GLU A 382 -19.54 28.88 -11.00
N ARG A 383 -20.58 29.66 -11.35
CA ARG A 383 -20.62 30.42 -12.60
C ARG A 383 -19.57 31.53 -12.62
N HIS A 384 -19.38 32.23 -11.50
CA HIS A 384 -18.36 33.26 -11.36
C HIS A 384 -16.93 32.66 -11.44
N LEU A 385 -16.66 31.59 -10.70
CA LEU A 385 -15.38 30.86 -10.73
C LEU A 385 -15.05 30.30 -12.13
N LYS A 386 -16.04 29.81 -12.87
CA LYS A 386 -15.87 29.40 -14.28
C LYS A 386 -15.53 30.58 -15.19
N LYS A 387 -16.02 31.78 -14.89
CA LYS A 387 -15.71 33.02 -15.62
C LYS A 387 -14.30 33.51 -15.29
N SER A 388 -13.90 33.53 -14.01
CA SER A 388 -12.56 33.96 -13.57
C SER A 388 -11.45 33.00 -14.00
N ARG A 389 -11.69 31.67 -14.01
CA ARG A 389 -10.75 30.68 -14.57
C ARG A 389 -10.53 30.81 -16.07
N ARG A 390 -11.54 31.29 -16.83
CA ARG A 390 -11.40 31.61 -18.26
C ARG A 390 -10.58 32.88 -18.49
N LEU A 391 -10.60 33.81 -17.54
CA LEU A 391 -9.88 35.09 -17.58
C LEU A 391 -8.46 35.02 -16.99
N LYS A 392 -8.05 33.88 -16.41
CA LYS A 392 -6.70 33.64 -15.81
C LYS A 392 -6.28 34.63 -14.72
N THR A 393 -7.22 35.24 -13.99
CA THR A 393 -6.93 36.37 -13.09
C THR A 393 -6.94 36.10 -11.58
N SER A 394 -7.36 34.93 -11.06
CA SER A 394 -7.45 34.72 -9.60
C SER A 394 -6.39 33.77 -9.01
N ASN A 395 -5.83 34.17 -7.85
CA ASN A 395 -4.92 33.35 -7.05
C ASN A 395 -5.74 32.47 -6.09
N MET A 396 -5.50 31.15 -6.07
CA MET A 396 -6.31 30.16 -5.33
C MET A 396 -6.40 30.44 -3.80
N ASN A 397 -5.45 31.18 -3.25
CA ASN A 397 -5.44 31.57 -1.83
C ASN A 397 -6.41 32.73 -1.51
N GLU A 398 -6.70 33.60 -2.48
CA GLU A 398 -7.63 34.73 -2.33
C GLU A 398 -9.06 34.19 -2.25
N GLU A 399 -9.41 33.25 -3.14
CA GLU A 399 -10.71 32.57 -3.17
C GLU A 399 -11.03 31.85 -1.84
N LYS A 400 -10.04 31.16 -1.25
CA LYS A 400 -10.18 30.49 0.05
C LYS A 400 -10.39 31.47 1.20
N SER A 401 -9.78 32.65 1.11
CA SER A 401 -9.82 33.66 2.17
C SER A 401 -11.20 34.32 2.26
N ILE A 402 -11.84 34.58 1.11
CA ILE A 402 -13.22 35.09 1.04
C ILE A 402 -14.21 34.11 1.69
N PHE A 403 -14.09 32.82 1.39
CA PHE A 403 -15.00 31.81 1.92
C PHE A 403 -14.92 31.67 3.45
N LEU A 404 -13.70 31.77 4.00
CA LEU A 404 -13.48 31.69 5.45
C LEU A 404 -14.03 32.94 6.16
N TYR A 405 -13.86 34.12 5.58
CA TYR A 405 -14.42 35.37 6.09
C TYR A 405 -15.96 35.38 6.06
N GLU A 406 -16.57 34.90 4.99
CA GLU A 406 -18.02 34.76 4.91
C GLU A 406 -18.55 33.80 6.00
N LYS A 407 -17.86 32.68 6.24
CA LYS A 407 -18.21 31.74 7.30
C LYS A 407 -18.14 32.38 8.69
N LEU A 408 -17.12 33.20 8.95
CA LEU A 408 -16.94 33.92 10.21
C LEU A 408 -18.10 34.87 10.52
N ILE A 409 -18.56 35.65 9.54
CA ILE A 409 -19.69 36.58 9.73
C ILE A 409 -21.01 35.81 9.88
N ARG A 410 -21.19 34.71 9.14
CA ARG A 410 -22.41 33.90 9.18
C ARG A 410 -22.60 33.09 10.46
N LEU A 411 -21.58 32.99 11.33
CA LEU A 411 -21.69 32.34 12.65
C LEU A 411 -22.56 33.15 13.64
N GLY A 412 -22.78 34.45 13.39
CA GLY A 412 -23.64 35.30 14.23
C GLY A 412 -23.04 35.63 15.60
N ASP A 413 -21.72 35.51 15.75
CA ASP A 413 -20.99 35.88 16.96
C ASP A 413 -20.97 37.42 17.12
N PRO A 414 -21.33 37.98 18.30
CA PRO A 414 -21.37 39.42 18.54
C PRO A 414 -20.03 40.13 18.31
N PHE A 415 -18.91 39.43 18.54
CA PHE A 415 -17.56 39.95 18.32
C PHE A 415 -17.29 40.19 16.83
N TRP A 416 -17.64 39.21 15.99
CA TRP A 416 -17.41 39.29 14.54
C TRP A 416 -18.38 40.23 13.84
N ALA A 417 -19.61 40.35 14.34
CA ALA A 417 -20.59 41.31 13.83
C ALA A 417 -20.16 42.78 14.04
N ASN A 418 -19.42 43.06 15.12
CA ASN A 418 -18.96 44.39 15.49
C ASN A 418 -17.45 44.59 15.30
N TYR A 419 -16.78 43.70 14.55
CA TYR A 419 -15.33 43.73 14.41
C TYR A 419 -14.87 44.96 13.62
N GLN A 420 -14.27 45.94 14.31
CA GLN A 420 -13.68 47.11 13.69
C GLN A 420 -12.24 46.84 13.25
N ILE A 421 -11.95 47.18 11.99
CA ILE A 421 -10.61 47.04 11.40
C ILE A 421 -9.71 48.14 11.98
N HIS A 422 -8.87 47.81 12.95
CA HIS A 422 -7.86 48.73 13.45
C HIS A 422 -6.57 48.69 12.61
N THR A 423 -5.97 49.85 12.34
CA THR A 423 -4.65 49.98 11.72
C THR A 423 -3.59 49.42 12.66
N ARG A 424 -2.86 48.40 12.20
CA ARG A 424 -1.79 47.78 12.99
C ARG A 424 -0.52 48.61 12.90
N ASN A 425 -0.27 49.45 13.92
CA ASN A 425 0.98 50.18 14.03
C ASN A 425 2.16 49.19 14.23
N LEU A 426 3.27 49.43 13.53
CA LEU A 426 4.52 48.65 13.57
C LEU A 426 4.52 47.26 12.88
N LYS A 427 3.54 46.93 12.03
CA LYS A 427 3.59 45.75 11.16
C LYS A 427 3.40 46.13 9.69
N THR A 428 4.36 45.77 8.84
CA THR A 428 4.35 46.02 7.39
C THR A 428 3.45 45.07 6.59
N GLN A 429 2.86 44.06 7.21
CA GLN A 429 2.01 43.06 6.55
C GLN A 429 0.54 43.21 6.96
N CYS A 430 -0.35 43.29 5.97
CA CYS A 430 -1.81 43.31 6.18
C CYS A 430 -2.29 42.01 6.85
N GLY A 431 -3.24 42.16 7.77
CA GLY A 431 -3.92 41.01 8.39
C GLY A 431 -4.85 40.29 7.42
N PHE A 432 -5.29 39.09 7.80
CA PHE A 432 -6.22 38.26 7.03
C PHE A 432 -7.52 39.02 6.67
N ILE A 433 -8.14 39.70 7.64
CA ILE A 433 -9.40 40.44 7.42
C ILE A 433 -9.19 41.65 6.51
N GLN A 434 -8.13 42.44 6.71
CA GLN A 434 -7.80 43.55 5.81
C GLN A 434 -7.64 43.07 4.37
N LYS A 435 -6.89 41.99 4.16
CA LYS A 435 -6.64 41.47 2.82
C LYS A 435 -7.90 40.95 2.14
N VAL A 436 -8.83 40.36 2.89
CA VAL A 436 -10.13 39.92 2.34
C VAL A 436 -11.03 41.11 2.03
N PHE A 437 -10.99 42.16 2.84
CA PHE A 437 -11.73 43.40 2.55
C PHE A 437 -11.25 44.09 1.28
N ASP A 438 -9.93 44.21 1.08
CA ASP A 438 -9.35 44.78 -0.15
C ASP A 438 -9.86 44.02 -1.39
N ILE A 439 -9.88 42.68 -1.33
CA ILE A 439 -10.39 41.81 -2.41
C ILE A 439 -11.90 41.99 -2.63
N LEU A 440 -12.70 42.09 -1.57
CA LEU A 440 -14.15 42.27 -1.67
C LEU A 440 -14.53 43.66 -2.21
N GLN A 441 -13.73 44.67 -1.90
CA GLN A 441 -13.93 46.05 -2.32
C GLN A 441 -13.56 46.26 -3.80
N ASP A 442 -12.51 45.60 -4.28
CA ASP A 442 -12.12 45.57 -5.70
C ASP A 442 -13.19 44.90 -6.58
N ASP A 443 -13.91 43.88 -6.06
CA ASP A 443 -14.86 43.05 -6.83
C ASP A 443 -16.35 43.46 -6.72
N GLN A 444 -16.70 44.56 -6.02
CA GLN A 444 -18.08 45.05 -5.81
C GLN A 444 -19.08 44.01 -5.28
N LEU A 445 -18.65 43.07 -4.43
CA LEU A 445 -19.51 42.02 -3.86
C LEU A 445 -20.15 42.49 -2.53
N HIS A 446 -21.05 43.47 -2.60
CA HIS A 446 -21.82 43.94 -1.44
C HIS A 446 -23.21 43.30 -1.38
N GLU A 447 -23.38 42.21 -0.62
CA GLU A 447 -24.73 41.79 -0.17
C GLU A 447 -24.70 41.22 1.26
N ASN A 448 -25.80 41.45 1.98
CA ASN A 448 -25.99 41.07 3.38
C ASN A 448 -25.94 39.53 3.56
N PRO A 449 -25.14 39.01 4.52
CA PRO A 449 -25.00 37.58 4.73
C PRO A 449 -26.31 36.96 5.25
N GLN A 450 -26.82 35.94 4.54
CA GLN A 450 -27.96 35.15 4.99
C GLN A 450 -27.57 34.25 6.20
N ARG A 451 -28.46 34.18 7.20
CA ARG A 451 -28.33 33.31 8.38
C ARG A 451 -28.27 31.85 7.97
N ILE A 452 -27.24 31.14 8.44
CA ILE A 452 -27.15 29.68 8.31
C ILE A 452 -28.13 29.06 9.33
N MET A 453 -28.99 28.14 8.88
CA MET A 453 -29.73 27.28 9.80
C MET A 453 -28.73 26.37 10.52
N LYS A 454 -28.65 26.50 11.86
CA LYS A 454 -27.80 25.64 12.68
C LYS A 454 -28.24 24.18 12.49
N PRO A 455 -27.30 23.24 12.30
CA PRO A 455 -27.64 21.82 12.31
C PRO A 455 -28.26 21.45 13.67
N ILE A 456 -29.28 20.59 13.63
CA ILE A 456 -29.95 20.08 14.84
C ILE A 456 -28.93 19.31 15.67
N ASN A 457 -28.89 19.61 16.97
CA ASN A 457 -27.99 18.98 17.93
C ASN A 457 -28.33 17.48 18.04
N PRO A 458 -27.41 16.56 17.73
CA PRO A 458 -27.66 15.12 17.85
C PRO A 458 -27.79 14.62 19.31
N LEU A 459 -27.56 15.49 20.30
CA LEU A 459 -27.40 15.13 21.72
C LEU A 459 -28.70 15.03 22.54
N GLU A 460 -29.88 14.99 21.92
CA GLU A 460 -31.14 14.94 22.67
C GLU A 460 -31.42 13.59 23.37
N ILE A 461 -30.52 12.60 23.29
CA ILE A 461 -30.81 11.22 23.70
C ILE A 461 -29.96 10.71 24.89
N TYR A 462 -28.77 11.25 25.19
CA TYR A 462 -27.90 10.71 26.26
C TYR A 462 -27.07 11.75 27.03
N GLU A 463 -26.74 11.41 28.29
CA GLU A 463 -25.77 12.14 29.10
C GLU A 463 -24.34 11.79 28.64
N VAL A 464 -23.65 12.75 28.04
CA VAL A 464 -22.34 12.55 27.40
C VAL A 464 -21.25 13.25 28.21
N GLU A 465 -20.26 12.49 28.67
CA GLU A 465 -19.09 13.04 29.37
C GLU A 465 -18.04 13.53 28.36
N PHE A 466 -17.53 14.75 28.56
CA PHE A 466 -16.47 15.33 27.73
C PHE A 466 -15.14 15.33 28.48
N ASN A 467 -14.13 14.61 27.98
CA ASN A 467 -12.79 14.59 28.56
C ASN A 467 -11.74 15.16 27.59
N LEU A 468 -11.19 16.33 27.91
CA LEU A 468 -10.21 17.00 27.06
C LEU A 468 -8.75 16.79 27.51
N ASN A 469 -8.53 16.10 28.64
CA ASN A 469 -7.22 16.02 29.29
C ASN A 469 -6.58 14.64 29.14
N LEU A 470 -5.28 14.62 28.87
CA LEU A 470 -4.45 13.42 28.98
C LEU A 470 -4.09 13.17 30.46
N LEU A 471 -3.75 11.92 30.82
CA LEU A 471 -3.27 11.57 32.16
C LEU A 471 -2.05 12.40 32.57
N ASN A 472 -1.13 12.60 31.62
CA ASN A 472 0.05 13.43 31.81
C ASN A 472 -0.19 14.83 31.22
N LYS A 473 0.02 15.87 32.03
CA LYS A 473 -0.03 17.26 31.53
C LYS A 473 1.18 17.51 30.62
N ILE A 474 0.93 17.66 29.31
CA ILE A 474 1.99 17.81 28.30
C ILE A 474 1.77 19.08 27.49
N CYS A 475 2.80 19.92 27.36
CA CYS A 475 2.80 21.07 26.46
C CYS A 475 3.11 20.63 25.02
N LYS A 476 2.14 20.80 24.11
CA LYS A 476 2.28 20.41 22.69
C LYS A 476 3.40 21.13 21.94
N ARG A 477 3.82 22.32 22.39
CA ARG A 477 4.87 23.13 21.74
C ARG A 477 6.28 22.59 22.01
N ASP A 478 6.48 22.02 23.19
CA ASP A 478 7.79 21.67 23.72
C ASP A 478 8.05 20.15 23.72
N THR A 479 7.09 19.37 23.22
CA THR A 479 7.11 17.91 23.31
C THR A 479 7.16 17.28 21.92
N ALA A 480 8.09 16.34 21.72
CA ALA A 480 8.23 15.61 20.47
C ALA A 480 6.93 14.84 20.12
N PRO A 481 6.53 14.78 18.83
CA PRO A 481 5.30 14.09 18.40
C PRO A 481 5.19 12.62 18.84
N GLN A 482 6.33 11.94 19.01
CA GLN A 482 6.38 10.56 19.48
C GLN A 482 5.99 10.43 20.95
N VAL A 483 6.41 11.38 21.79
CA VAL A 483 6.08 11.41 23.22
C VAL A 483 4.60 11.74 23.40
N LEU A 484 4.07 12.67 22.60
CA LEU A 484 2.63 12.96 22.55
C LEU A 484 1.81 11.71 22.17
N ARG A 485 2.28 10.92 21.19
CA ARG A 485 1.62 9.67 20.80
C ARG A 485 1.66 8.62 21.92
N CYS A 486 2.80 8.46 22.61
CA CYS A 486 2.91 7.50 23.71
C CYS A 486 1.99 7.87 24.87
N SER A 487 1.92 9.15 25.25
CA SER A 487 1.04 9.60 26.33
C SER A 487 -0.44 9.51 25.97
N ALA A 488 -0.79 9.77 24.70
CA ALA A 488 -2.14 9.52 24.18
C ALA A 488 -2.52 8.04 24.28
N LEU A 489 -1.64 7.13 23.85
CA LEU A 489 -1.87 5.69 23.95
C LEU A 489 -1.95 5.21 25.40
N GLU A 490 -1.08 5.69 26.27
CA GLU A 490 -1.11 5.40 27.71
C GLU A 490 -2.45 5.83 28.34
N THR A 491 -2.94 7.02 27.99
CA THR A 491 -4.26 7.52 28.43
C THR A 491 -5.38 6.62 27.91
N ILE A 492 -5.36 6.23 26.63
CA ILE A 492 -6.37 5.31 26.07
C ILE A 492 -6.35 3.99 26.84
N TYR A 493 -5.20 3.32 26.94
CA TYR A 493 -5.14 1.99 27.56
C TYR A 493 -5.43 1.98 29.07
N SER A 494 -5.13 3.08 29.77
CA SER A 494 -5.31 3.16 31.22
C SER A 494 -6.69 3.65 31.64
N VAL A 495 -7.26 4.62 30.90
CA VAL A 495 -8.57 5.24 31.22
C VAL A 495 -9.72 4.54 30.50
N TYR A 496 -9.46 4.06 29.27
CA TYR A 496 -10.45 3.41 28.41
C TYR A 496 -9.90 2.06 27.89
N PRO A 497 -9.79 1.02 28.74
CA PRO A 497 -9.29 -0.28 28.30
C PRO A 497 -10.26 -0.93 27.30
N GLU A 498 -9.72 -1.54 26.22
CA GLU A 498 -10.51 -2.17 25.14
C GLU A 498 -11.37 -3.36 25.59
N GLU A 499 -11.12 -3.90 26.78
CA GLU A 499 -11.92 -4.97 27.40
C GLU A 499 -13.28 -4.47 27.89
N ASP A 500 -13.33 -3.20 28.35
CA ASP A 500 -14.52 -2.59 28.95
C ASP A 500 -15.17 -1.53 28.05
N TRP A 501 -14.40 -0.92 27.15
CA TRP A 501 -14.83 0.21 26.33
C TRP A 501 -14.80 -0.11 24.85
N LEU A 502 -15.94 0.12 24.18
CA LEU A 502 -15.97 0.16 22.72
C LEU A 502 -15.25 1.42 22.24
N HIS A 503 -14.18 1.24 21.46
CA HIS A 503 -13.45 2.37 20.87
C HIS A 503 -14.08 2.76 19.53
N VAL A 504 -14.35 4.04 19.38
CA VAL A 504 -14.76 4.65 18.12
C VAL A 504 -13.81 5.79 17.81
N TYR A 505 -13.13 5.73 16.68
CA TYR A 505 -12.18 6.73 16.23
C TYR A 505 -12.82 7.59 15.15
N THR A 506 -12.68 8.91 15.26
CA THR A 506 -13.16 9.86 14.25
C THR A 506 -11.98 10.54 13.58
N ASP A 507 -12.12 10.84 12.28
CA ASP A 507 -11.13 11.59 11.51
C ASP A 507 -11.81 12.48 10.45
N GLY A 508 -11.43 13.76 10.45
CA GLY A 508 -11.85 14.76 9.49
C GLY A 508 -10.72 15.06 8.51
N SER A 509 -10.85 14.60 7.27
CA SER A 509 -9.85 14.84 6.22
C SER A 509 -10.28 15.96 5.27
N TYR A 510 -9.31 16.60 4.62
CA TYR A 510 -9.57 17.59 3.58
C TYR A 510 -8.75 17.26 2.32
N SER A 511 -9.43 17.15 1.19
CA SER A 511 -8.80 16.88 -0.11
C SER A 511 -8.71 18.17 -0.94
N GLU A 512 -7.48 18.60 -1.24
CA GLU A 512 -7.21 19.77 -2.08
C GLU A 512 -7.61 19.55 -3.54
N SER A 513 -7.54 18.32 -4.05
CA SER A 513 -7.89 18.02 -5.45
C SER A 513 -9.39 18.13 -5.73
N CYS A 514 -10.22 17.85 -4.71
CA CYS A 514 -11.68 17.84 -4.81
C CYS A 514 -12.38 19.00 -4.10
N ALA A 515 -11.62 19.83 -3.35
CA ALA A 515 -12.12 20.90 -2.48
C ALA A 515 -13.25 20.43 -1.54
N SER A 516 -13.11 19.21 -1.00
CA SER A 516 -14.12 18.55 -0.19
C SER A 516 -13.52 18.01 1.10
N ALA A 517 -14.28 18.09 2.18
CA ALA A 517 -13.96 17.42 3.43
C ALA A 517 -14.55 16.00 3.44
N GLY A 518 -13.82 15.09 4.07
CA GLY A 518 -14.23 13.73 4.39
C GLY A 518 -14.37 13.55 5.89
N SER A 519 -15.23 12.62 6.26
CA SER A 519 -15.54 12.20 7.62
C SER A 519 -15.31 10.71 7.69
N GLY A 520 -14.38 10.26 8.52
CA GLY A 520 -14.08 8.85 8.75
C GLY A 520 -14.49 8.46 10.16
N VAL A 521 -15.14 7.31 10.30
CA VAL A 521 -15.47 6.69 11.58
C VAL A 521 -15.01 5.25 11.54
N PHE A 522 -14.24 4.84 12.54
CA PHE A 522 -13.79 3.47 12.68
C PHE A 522 -14.08 2.94 14.08
N SER A 523 -14.72 1.79 14.16
CA SER A 523 -14.90 1.01 15.37
C SER A 523 -14.74 -0.47 15.04
N LYS A 524 -14.49 -1.33 16.05
CA LYS A 524 -14.51 -2.79 15.87
C LYS A 524 -15.86 -3.29 15.34
N LEU A 525 -16.95 -2.57 15.61
CA LEU A 525 -18.31 -2.96 15.22
C LEU A 525 -18.74 -2.42 13.84
N PHE A 526 -18.20 -1.28 13.41
CA PHE A 526 -18.59 -0.64 12.16
C PHE A 526 -17.49 0.30 11.66
N PHE A 527 -17.45 0.45 10.34
CA PHE A 527 -16.62 1.43 9.66
C PHE A 527 -17.50 2.24 8.71
N PHE A 528 -17.32 3.56 8.73
CA PHE A 528 -18.06 4.45 7.85
C PHE A 528 -17.14 5.57 7.36
N SER A 529 -17.30 5.92 6.09
CA SER A 529 -16.71 7.13 5.54
C SER A 529 -17.77 7.90 4.77
N ALA A 530 -17.84 9.20 5.00
CA ALA A 530 -18.78 10.10 4.34
C ALA A 530 -18.03 11.30 3.78
N SER A 531 -18.54 11.88 2.70
CA SER A 531 -18.13 13.24 2.37
C SER A 531 -18.92 14.22 3.23
N ALA A 532 -18.22 15.06 3.98
CA ALA A 532 -18.83 16.22 4.64
C ALA A 532 -19.25 17.31 3.63
N GLY A 533 -18.91 17.13 2.34
CA GLY A 533 -19.32 17.97 1.22
C GLY A 533 -18.20 18.86 0.66
N LYS A 534 -18.52 19.55 -0.44
CA LYS A 534 -17.63 20.56 -1.04
C LYS A 534 -17.68 21.86 -0.25
N ASN A 535 -16.55 22.56 -0.17
CA ASN A 535 -16.37 23.81 0.60
C ASN A 535 -16.51 23.64 2.13
N ARG A 536 -16.14 22.46 2.63
CA ARG A 536 -16.14 22.12 4.06
C ARG A 536 -14.71 21.88 4.51
N THR A 537 -14.39 22.20 5.76
CA THR A 537 -13.03 22.06 6.31
C THR A 537 -12.83 20.70 6.95
N ALA A 538 -11.57 20.34 7.25
CA ALA A 538 -11.26 19.16 8.06
C ALA A 538 -12.04 19.15 9.39
N PHE A 539 -12.22 20.33 10.01
CA PHE A 539 -13.07 20.50 11.19
C PHE A 539 -14.54 20.11 10.94
N ASP A 540 -15.12 20.53 9.82
CA ASP A 540 -16.50 20.14 9.48
C ASP A 540 -16.58 18.62 9.21
N GLY A 541 -15.52 18.04 8.64
CA GLY A 541 -15.35 16.60 8.47
C GLY A 541 -15.35 15.86 9.81
N GLU A 542 -14.65 16.39 10.80
CA GLU A 542 -14.55 15.80 12.14
C GLU A 542 -15.89 15.85 12.90
N VAL A 543 -16.58 17.00 12.87
CA VAL A 543 -17.90 17.14 13.53
C VAL A 543 -18.92 16.17 12.90
N GLU A 544 -18.90 16.05 11.58
CA GLU A 544 -19.77 15.12 10.86
C GLU A 544 -19.38 13.64 11.13
N ALA A 545 -18.09 13.34 11.32
CA ALA A 545 -17.64 12.01 11.74
C ALA A 545 -18.19 11.65 13.13
N ILE A 546 -18.16 12.58 14.09
CA ILE A 546 -18.74 12.37 15.42
C ILE A 546 -20.27 12.16 15.32
N ARG A 547 -20.96 12.93 14.48
CA ARG A 547 -22.41 12.78 14.25
C ARG A 547 -22.76 11.37 13.74
N ILE A 548 -22.05 10.92 12.69
CA ILE A 548 -22.23 9.60 12.09
C ILE A 548 -21.90 8.48 13.10
N ALA A 549 -20.85 8.66 13.89
CA ALA A 549 -20.48 7.71 14.93
C ALA A 549 -21.63 7.50 15.94
N LEU A 550 -22.24 8.59 16.41
CA LEU A 550 -23.37 8.54 17.34
C LEU A 550 -24.60 7.88 16.69
N GLU A 551 -24.94 8.21 15.45
CA GLU A 551 -26.04 7.56 14.72
C GLU A 551 -25.83 6.05 14.59
N LYS A 552 -24.61 5.62 14.28
CA LYS A 552 -24.31 4.18 14.12
C LYS A 552 -24.30 3.43 15.45
N LEU A 553 -24.01 4.11 16.56
CA LEU A 553 -24.09 3.52 17.89
C LEU A 553 -25.54 3.24 18.30
N LEU A 554 -26.50 4.07 17.87
CA LEU A 554 -27.94 3.83 18.07
C LEU A 554 -28.39 2.51 17.44
N ASP A 555 -27.85 2.17 16.26
CA ASP A 555 -28.16 0.92 15.55
C ASP A 555 -27.59 -0.33 16.26
N CYS A 556 -26.72 -0.18 17.26
CA CYS A 556 -26.01 -1.29 17.90
C CYS A 556 -25.94 -1.23 19.43
N LEU A 557 -26.89 -0.55 20.08
CA LEU A 557 -26.95 -0.36 21.55
C LEU A 557 -26.85 -1.66 22.37
N GLN A 558 -27.30 -2.80 21.83
CA GLN A 558 -27.21 -4.10 22.53
C GLN A 558 -25.80 -4.72 22.53
N LYS A 559 -24.84 -4.14 21.79
CA LYS A 559 -23.50 -4.73 21.58
C LYS A 559 -22.42 -4.13 22.47
N PHE A 560 -22.73 -3.13 23.28
CA PHE A 560 -21.77 -2.48 24.18
C PHE A 560 -22.47 -1.89 25.42
N GLN A 561 -21.73 -1.77 26.53
CA GLN A 561 -22.20 -1.08 27.74
C GLN A 561 -21.53 0.29 27.92
N LYS A 562 -20.24 0.40 27.54
CA LYS A 562 -19.47 1.65 27.59
C LYS A 562 -18.84 1.92 26.23
N VAL A 563 -18.86 3.18 25.79
CA VAL A 563 -18.28 3.59 24.51
C VAL A 563 -17.51 4.89 24.66
N VAL A 564 -16.33 4.95 24.04
CA VAL A 564 -15.50 6.15 23.96
C VAL A 564 -15.29 6.55 22.51
N LEU A 565 -15.61 7.80 22.18
CA LEU A 565 -15.32 8.44 20.91
C LEU A 565 -14.00 9.21 21.06
N LEU A 566 -12.99 8.77 20.35
CA LEU A 566 -11.63 9.30 20.35
C LEU A 566 -11.44 10.19 19.12
N SER A 567 -11.37 11.51 19.35
CA SER A 567 -11.11 12.52 18.30
C SER A 567 -9.77 13.22 18.55
N ASP A 568 -9.06 13.56 17.47
CA ASP A 568 -7.83 14.36 17.54
C ASP A 568 -8.10 15.88 17.54
N SER A 569 -9.36 16.28 17.39
CA SER A 569 -9.81 17.67 17.32
C SER A 569 -10.52 18.11 18.59
N GLN A 570 -9.75 18.70 19.50
CA GLN A 570 -10.31 19.36 20.70
C GLN A 570 -11.37 20.41 20.32
N ALA A 571 -11.17 21.14 19.23
CA ALA A 571 -12.11 22.15 18.76
C ALA A 571 -13.46 21.53 18.35
N ALA A 572 -13.47 20.35 17.71
CA ALA A 572 -14.72 19.68 17.32
C ALA A 572 -15.51 19.22 18.55
N ILE A 573 -14.82 18.64 19.54
CA ILE A 573 -15.44 18.21 20.80
C ILE A 573 -16.00 19.42 21.56
N GLN A 574 -15.25 20.53 21.65
CA GLN A 574 -15.71 21.76 22.30
C GLN A 574 -16.89 22.42 21.56
N ALA A 575 -16.92 22.34 20.23
CA ALA A 575 -18.03 22.87 19.44
C ALA A 575 -19.33 22.07 19.66
N ILE A 576 -19.21 20.75 19.86
CA ILE A 576 -20.35 19.88 20.18
C ILE A 576 -20.83 20.15 21.61
N GLY A 577 -19.91 20.27 22.57
CA GLY A 577 -20.23 20.50 23.97
C GLY A 577 -20.71 21.92 24.33
N SER A 578 -20.55 22.91 23.46
CA SER A 578 -20.91 24.33 23.73
C SER A 578 -22.28 24.76 23.18
N SER A 579 -23.05 23.85 22.58
CA SER A 579 -24.37 24.17 22.03
C SER A 579 -25.45 24.24 23.14
N GLU A 580 -25.87 25.45 23.51
CA GLU A 580 -27.04 25.66 24.39
C GLU A 580 -28.30 25.05 23.77
N ALA A 581 -29.06 24.31 24.58
CA ALA A 581 -30.26 23.58 24.18
C ALA A 581 -31.41 24.52 23.79
N PRO A 582 -32.22 24.19 22.76
CA PRO A 582 -33.53 24.79 22.57
C PRO A 582 -34.51 24.24 23.63
N LEU A 583 -35.28 25.14 24.25
CA LEU A 583 -36.42 24.82 25.13
C LEU A 583 -37.61 24.30 24.30
N SER A 584 -37.55 23.08 23.74
CA SER A 584 -38.73 22.30 23.34
C SER A 584 -38.35 21.07 22.50
N ALA A 585 -38.17 19.91 23.14
CA ALA A 585 -38.39 18.61 22.52
C ALA A 585 -38.70 17.62 23.65
N GLU A 586 -39.84 16.95 23.57
CA GLU A 586 -40.32 16.00 24.56
C GLU A 586 -39.28 14.89 24.78
N LYS A 587 -38.88 14.70 26.03
CA LYS A 587 -38.06 13.57 26.48
C LYS A 587 -38.82 12.27 26.18
N ASN A 588 -38.47 11.57 25.10
CA ASN A 588 -38.84 10.18 24.92
C ASN A 588 -38.08 9.34 25.96
N SER A 589 -38.75 9.11 27.09
CA SER A 589 -38.32 8.22 28.17
C SER A 589 -38.40 6.77 27.71
N ASN A 590 -37.36 6.28 27.04
CA ASN A 590 -37.07 4.85 27.00
C ASN A 590 -35.89 4.59 27.95
N ASN A 591 -36.20 3.96 29.09
CA ASN A 591 -35.24 3.48 30.08
C ASN A 591 -34.05 2.77 29.42
N LEU A 592 -32.88 3.42 29.46
CA LEU A 592 -31.57 2.84 29.14
C LEU A 592 -30.61 3.16 30.29
N ASP A 593 -30.98 2.73 31.49
CA ASP A 593 -30.10 2.80 32.66
C ASP A 593 -28.85 1.93 32.41
N GLY A 594 -27.66 2.57 32.42
CA GLY A 594 -26.36 1.87 32.41
C GLY A 594 -25.43 2.12 31.22
N LEU A 595 -25.84 2.87 30.18
CA LEU A 595 -24.98 3.21 29.03
C LEU A 595 -24.12 4.45 29.32
N LYS A 596 -22.79 4.30 29.24
CA LYS A 596 -21.83 5.41 29.42
C LYS A 596 -21.16 5.78 28.10
N VAL A 597 -21.39 7.02 27.63
CA VAL A 597 -20.79 7.59 26.41
C VAL A 597 -19.80 8.69 26.80
N VAL A 598 -18.55 8.57 26.32
CA VAL A 598 -17.50 9.57 26.56
C VAL A 598 -16.95 10.08 25.25
N LEU A 599 -16.88 11.41 25.06
CA LEU A 599 -16.07 12.03 24.01
C LEU A 599 -14.74 12.47 24.60
N ALA A 600 -13.64 11.94 24.08
CA ALA A 600 -12.31 12.24 24.58
C ALA A 600 -11.40 12.84 23.50
N ALA A 601 -10.73 13.95 23.83
CA ALA A 601 -9.88 14.73 22.93
C ALA A 601 -8.37 14.56 23.19
N ASN A 602 -7.55 15.16 22.32
CA ASN A 602 -6.07 15.23 22.42
C ASN A 602 -5.32 13.94 22.09
N PHE A 603 -5.98 12.95 21.49
CA PHE A 603 -5.32 11.77 20.96
C PHE A 603 -4.81 12.08 19.56
N THR A 604 -3.61 12.68 19.45
CA THR A 604 -2.93 12.82 18.15
C THR A 604 -2.36 11.46 17.73
N LEU A 605 -3.23 10.51 17.45
CA LEU A 605 -2.90 9.36 16.63
C LEU A 605 -2.88 9.86 15.20
N LYS A 606 -1.81 10.57 14.80
CA LYS A 606 -1.50 10.67 13.37
C LYS A 606 -1.28 9.24 12.89
N TYR A 607 -2.37 8.61 12.45
CA TYR A 607 -2.38 7.45 11.59
C TYR A 607 -1.77 7.93 10.26
N LYS A 608 -0.44 8.07 10.29
CA LYS A 608 0.40 8.20 9.09
C LYS A 608 0.57 6.84 8.41
N GLU A 609 -0.37 5.91 8.61
CA GLU A 609 -0.71 4.98 7.55
C GLU A 609 -1.67 5.73 6.64
N LYS A 610 -1.09 6.36 5.61
CA LYS A 610 -1.87 6.78 4.44
C LYS A 610 -2.72 5.57 4.04
N HIS A 611 -4.04 5.66 4.24
CA HIS A 611 -5.13 5.14 3.43
C HIS A 611 -6.42 5.34 4.25
N PHE A 612 -6.90 6.58 4.29
CA PHE A 612 -8.33 6.89 4.37
C PHE A 612 -8.80 7.28 2.97
#